data_AF-A0A495KID2-F1
#
_entry.id   AF-A0A495KID2-F1
#
_cell.length_a   1.000
_cell.length_b   1.000
_cell.length_c   1.000
_cell.angle_alpha   90.00
_cell.angle_beta   90.00
_cell.angle_gamma   90.00
#
_symmetry.space_group_name_H-M   'P 1'
#
loop_
_entity.id
_entity.type
_entity.pdbx_description
1 polymer ?
#
loop_
_entity_poly.entity_id
_entity_poly.type
_entity_poly.pdbx_seq_one_letter_code
_entity_poly.pdbx_strand_id
1 'polypeptide(L)' 'MDTIKFQNKEYKAREIELNELGKILVSTTSLNNALMINGSNYVSNEAENIDERIYYFIEEDEIELNETDLVKLISSQTV' A
#
# COMPACT_ATOMS: atom_id res chain seq x y z
N MET A 1 1.13 10.96 -8.47
CA MET A 1 0.98 9.51 -8.24
C MET A 1 2.38 9.01 -7.98
N ASP A 2 2.60 8.53 -6.78
CA ASP A 2 3.92 8.24 -6.26
C ASP A 2 4.28 6.78 -6.52
N THR A 3 5.55 6.46 -6.33
CA THR A 3 6.05 5.09 -6.51
C THR A 3 7.04 4.73 -5.42
N ILE A 4 6.94 3.51 -4.93
CA ILE A 4 7.92 2.90 -4.04
C ILE A 4 8.86 2.04 -4.89
N LYS A 5 10.17 2.21 -4.69
CA LYS A 5 11.20 1.38 -5.33
C LYS A 5 11.59 0.25 -4.40
N PHE A 6 11.53 -0.98 -4.90
CA PHE A 6 11.98 -2.15 -4.17
C PHE A 6 12.53 -3.20 -5.13
N GLN A 7 13.73 -3.74 -4.86
CA GLN A 7 14.41 -4.73 -5.73
C GLN A 7 14.45 -4.35 -7.22
N ASN A 8 14.80 -3.09 -7.53
CA ASN A 8 14.82 -2.54 -8.91
C ASN A 8 13.47 -2.55 -9.64
N LYS A 9 12.36 -2.68 -8.92
CA LYS A 9 10.99 -2.51 -9.45
C LYS A 9 10.32 -1.30 -8.81
N GLU A 10 9.45 -0.65 -9.57
CA GLU A 10 8.61 0.46 -9.12
C GLU A 10 7.19 -0.04 -8.89
N TYR A 11 6.62 0.31 -7.74
CA TYR A 11 5.26 -0.05 -7.34
C TYR A 11 4.46 1.22 -7.10
N LYS A 12 3.22 1.26 -7.60
CA LYS A 12 2.32 2.40 -7.40
C LYS A 12 2.05 2.58 -5.89
N ALA A 13 2.17 3.81 -5.43
CA ALA A 13 1.82 4.21 -4.08
C ALA A 13 1.10 5.56 -4.10
N ARG A 14 0.24 5.79 -3.12
CA ARG A 14 -0.53 7.02 -3.02
C ARG A 14 -0.81 7.35 -1.57
N GLU A 15 -0.50 8.60 -1.19
CA GLU A 15 -0.99 9.15 0.05
C GLU A 15 -2.43 9.61 -0.11
N ILE A 16 -3.28 9.26 0.86
CA ILE A 16 -4.66 9.73 0.96
C ILE A 16 -4.95 10.22 2.37
N GLU A 17 -5.91 11.11 2.51
CA GLU A 17 -6.36 11.61 3.80
C GLU A 17 -7.64 10.89 4.23
N LEU A 18 -7.56 10.15 5.32
CA LEU A 18 -8.70 9.56 6.00
C LEU A 18 -9.11 10.45 7.17
N ASN A 19 -10.38 10.81 7.27
CA ASN A 19 -10.89 11.74 8.28
C ASN A 19 -10.51 11.37 9.73
N GLU A 20 -10.44 10.07 10.06
CA GLU A 20 -10.18 9.59 11.42
C GLU A 20 -8.70 9.25 11.68
N LEU A 21 -7.92 9.00 10.64
CA LEU A 21 -6.53 8.51 10.72
C LEU A 21 -5.49 9.52 10.22
N GLY A 22 -5.94 10.59 9.55
CA GLY A 22 -5.08 11.55 8.87
C GLY A 22 -4.53 11.01 7.56
N LYS A 23 -3.32 11.47 7.19
CA LYS A 23 -2.65 11.03 5.97
C LYS A 23 -2.10 9.63 6.15
N ILE A 24 -2.52 8.72 5.29
CA ILE A 24 -2.05 7.35 5.22
C ILE A 24 -1.41 7.08 3.85
N LEU A 25 -0.43 6.18 3.82
CA LEU A 25 0.17 5.70 2.59
C LEU A 25 -0.47 4.38 2.18
N VAL A 26 -0.93 4.30 0.95
CA VAL A 26 -1.54 3.10 0.37
C VAL A 26 -0.66 2.63 -0.77
N SER A 27 -0.46 1.33 -0.89
CA SER A 27 0.30 0.72 -1.98
C SER A 27 -0.44 -0.48 -2.55
N THR A 28 0.15 -1.17 -3.51
CA THR A 28 -0.49 -2.29 -4.20
C THR A 28 -0.16 -3.64 -3.58
N THR A 29 -1.06 -4.62 -3.70
CA THR A 29 -0.82 -6.02 -3.31
C THR A 29 0.40 -6.61 -4.03
N SER A 30 0.71 -6.13 -5.25
CA SER A 30 1.96 -6.42 -5.96
C SER A 30 3.22 -6.06 -5.15
N LEU A 31 3.22 -4.93 -4.43
CA LEU A 31 4.31 -4.58 -3.53
C LEU A 31 4.33 -5.53 -2.33
N ASN A 32 3.20 -5.77 -1.66
CA ASN A 32 3.14 -6.69 -0.52
C ASN A 32 3.73 -8.07 -0.85
N ASN A 33 3.36 -8.61 -2.00
CA ASN A 33 3.90 -9.88 -2.49
C ASN A 33 5.41 -9.85 -2.74
N ALA A 34 5.96 -8.71 -3.15
CA ALA A 34 7.39 -8.53 -3.32
C ALA A 34 8.13 -8.37 -1.98
N LEU A 35 7.48 -7.76 -0.98
CA LEU A 35 8.02 -7.60 0.37
C LEU A 35 8.08 -8.93 1.14
N MET A 36 7.23 -9.89 0.80
CA MET A 36 7.04 -11.14 1.54
C MET A 36 7.71 -12.38 0.89
N ILE A 37 8.43 -13.17 1.70
CA ILE A 37 8.83 -14.55 1.43
C ILE A 37 7.64 -15.46 1.74
N ASN A 38 7.10 -16.12 0.72
CA ASN A 38 6.04 -17.13 0.85
C ASN A 38 4.82 -16.66 1.68
N GLY A 39 4.58 -15.35 1.75
CA GLY A 39 3.47 -14.75 2.50
C GLY A 39 3.58 -14.81 4.04
N SER A 40 4.75 -15.12 4.60
CA SER A 40 4.88 -15.26 6.07
C SER A 40 6.04 -14.49 6.71
N ASN A 41 7.08 -14.16 5.96
CA ASN A 41 8.24 -13.41 6.47
C ASN A 41 8.63 -12.32 5.48
N TYR A 42 9.25 -11.23 5.92
CA TYR A 42 9.79 -10.25 4.99
C TYR A 42 11.06 -10.77 4.29
N VAL A 43 11.25 -10.37 3.03
CA VAL A 43 12.45 -10.74 2.24
C VAL A 43 13.72 -10.06 2.74
N SER A 44 13.59 -8.97 3.50
CA SER A 44 14.69 -8.20 4.08
C SER A 44 14.17 -7.19 5.11
N ASN A 45 15.06 -6.62 5.93
CA ASN A 45 14.71 -5.51 6.82
C ASN A 45 14.24 -4.27 6.03
N GLU A 46 14.74 -4.07 4.81
CA GLU A 46 14.23 -2.99 3.93
C GLU A 46 12.75 -3.23 3.60
N ALA A 47 12.36 -4.48 3.37
CA ALA A 47 10.98 -4.81 3.07
C ALA A 47 10.05 -4.57 4.26
N GLU A 48 10.48 -4.96 5.46
CA GLU A 48 9.77 -4.66 6.72
C GLU A 48 9.61 -3.14 6.92
N ASN A 49 10.69 -2.37 6.76
CA ASN A 49 10.64 -0.91 6.87
C ASN A 49 9.71 -0.24 5.84
N ILE A 50 9.56 -0.83 4.65
CA ILE A 50 8.62 -0.34 3.64
C ILE A 50 7.18 -0.68 4.07
N ASP A 51 6.94 -1.90 4.52
CA ASP A 51 5.63 -2.37 4.98
C ASP A 51 5.10 -1.55 6.16
N GLU A 52 5.94 -1.27 7.16
CA GLU A 52 5.58 -0.45 8.33
C GLU A 52 5.12 0.97 7.98
N ARG A 53 5.50 1.48 6.80
CA ARG A 53 5.09 2.80 6.32
C ARG A 53 3.77 2.76 5.56
N ILE A 54 3.34 1.58 5.12
CA ILE A 54 2.14 1.38 4.31
C ILE A 54 1.01 0.99 5.24
N TYR A 55 -0.07 1.78 5.20
CA TYR A 55 -1.24 1.52 6.00
C TYR A 55 -2.10 0.40 5.42
N TYR A 56 -2.19 0.33 4.08
CA TYR A 56 -3.02 -0.66 3.41
C TYR A 56 -2.49 -1.03 2.03
N PHE A 57 -2.76 -2.27 1.61
CA PHE A 57 -2.47 -2.77 0.28
C PHE A 57 -3.77 -3.05 -0.48
N ILE A 58 -3.87 -2.54 -1.70
CA ILE A 58 -5.04 -2.68 -2.58
C ILE A 58 -4.63 -3.23 -3.95
N GLU A 59 -5.59 -3.63 -4.78
CA GLU A 59 -5.27 -4.10 -6.13
C GLU A 59 -4.76 -2.96 -7.04
N GLU A 60 -4.03 -3.31 -8.09
CA GLU A 60 -3.42 -2.33 -9.02
C GLU A 60 -4.45 -1.46 -9.75
N ASP A 61 -5.66 -1.96 -9.94
CA ASP A 61 -6.76 -1.20 -10.56
C ASP A 61 -7.44 -0.28 -9.53
N GLU A 62 -7.43 -0.66 -8.25
CA GLU A 62 -8.08 0.08 -7.16
C GLU A 62 -7.30 1.35 -6.80
N ILE A 63 -5.96 1.34 -6.91
CA ILE A 63 -5.14 2.52 -6.63
C ILE A 63 -5.36 3.66 -7.64
N GLU A 64 -5.91 3.35 -8.80
CA GLU A 64 -6.28 4.31 -9.85
C GLU A 64 -7.66 4.94 -9.64
N LEU A 65 -8.42 4.46 -8.65
CA LEU A 65 -9.69 5.06 -8.28
C LEU A 65 -9.51 6.53 -7.86
N ASN A 66 -10.59 7.30 -8.02
CA ASN A 66 -10.62 8.64 -7.45
C ASN A 66 -10.52 8.57 -5.92
N GLU A 67 -10.13 9.67 -5.29
CA GLU A 67 -9.89 9.69 -3.85
C GLU A 67 -11.13 9.30 -3.03
N THR A 68 -12.32 9.71 -3.46
CA THR A 68 -13.56 9.38 -2.76
C THR A 68 -13.87 7.89 -2.75
N ASP A 69 -13.68 7.21 -3.88
CA ASP A 69 -13.92 5.77 -4.01
C ASP A 69 -12.81 4.96 -3.30
N LEU A 70 -11.57 5.43 -3.37
CA LEU A 70 -10.44 4.84 -2.68
C LEU A 70 -10.58 4.92 -1.14
N VAL A 71 -11.01 6.09 -0.63
CA VAL A 71 -11.32 6.28 0.80
C VAL A 71 -12.45 5.35 1.22
N LYS A 72 -13.55 5.27 0.45
CA LYS A 72 -14.66 4.37 0.75
C LYS A 72 -14.24 2.90 0.78
N LEU A 73 -13.41 2.47 -0.18
CA LEU A 73 -12.89 1.11 -0.23
C LEU A 73 -12.12 0.77 1.04
N ILE A 74 -11.17 1.63 1.45
CA ILE A 74 -10.32 1.39 2.62
C ILE A 74 -11.14 1.45 3.92
N SER A 75 -12.04 2.43 4.05
CA SER A 75 -12.96 2.52 5.19
C SER A 75 -13.91 1.32 5.27
N SER A 76 -14.28 0.70 4.14
CA SER A 76 -15.13 -0.50 4.12
C SER A 76 -14.40 -1.76 4.59
N GLN A 77 -13.07 -1.81 4.48
CA GLN A 77 -12.28 -2.99 4.87
C GLN A 77 -11.76 -2.91 6.32
N THR A 78 -11.90 -1.75 6.96
CA THR A 78 -11.45 -1.48 8.35
C THR A 78 -12.58 -1.50 9.39
N VAL A 79 -13.80 -1.91 9.01
CA VAL A 79 -15.00 -2.04 9.89
C VAL A 79 -15.35 -3.49 10.18
#